data_AF-A0AAN8XGR1-F1
#
_entry.id   AF-A0AAN8XGR1-F1
#
_cell.length_a   1.000
_cell.length_b   1.000
_cell.length_c   1.000
_cell.angle_alpha   90.00
_cell.angle_beta   90.00
_cell.angle_gamma   90.00
#
_symmetry.space_group_name_H-M   'P 1'
#
loop_
_entity.id
_entity.type
_entity.pdbx_description
1 polymer ?
#
loop_
_entity_poly.entity_id
_entity_poly.type
_entity_poly.pdbx_seq_one_letter_code
_entity_poly.pdbx_strand_id
1 'polypeptide(L)'
;MADGETRDESIATNQRLRSVKARIEDSYETARTALLTLHSKYNHSKTTWNAFNRYALLKAMIKDVVRLETEYWQLLDIPRQDKQEPVLTYVLRACAIVEKSQRSQEQQEKLHSRADEDEERKRENAQRLNGMTTSQILEENNSLTNELYRQLRKYSSLRTLMRELKDDYGESKIYPIIPRYFMLKDMIRDVMRDPAFVEICHEVNQGSQPPPPPPVS
;
A
#
# COMPACT_ATOMS: atom_id res chain seq x y z
N MET A 1 3.13 -28.78 -27.30
CA MET A 1 4.59 -28.59 -27.26
C MET A 1 4.86 -27.66 -26.09
N ALA A 2 5.36 -28.20 -24.98
CA ALA A 2 5.67 -27.42 -23.79
C ALA A 2 7.02 -26.75 -24.03
N ASP A 3 7.00 -25.51 -24.49
CA ASP A 3 8.17 -24.66 -24.42
C ASP A 3 8.34 -24.33 -22.94
N GLY A 4 9.21 -25.08 -22.27
CA GLY A 4 9.46 -24.93 -20.85
C GLY A 4 10.16 -23.60 -20.63
N GLU A 5 9.54 -22.71 -19.84
CA GLU A 5 10.14 -21.45 -19.38
C GLU A 5 11.60 -21.70 -19.01
N THR A 6 12.50 -20.97 -19.65
CA THR A 6 13.93 -21.16 -19.45
C THR A 6 14.29 -20.80 -18.02
N ARG A 7 15.38 -21.40 -17.52
CA ARG A 7 15.88 -21.09 -16.17
C ARG A 7 16.11 -19.58 -15.98
N ASP A 8 16.64 -18.92 -17.00
CA ASP A 8 16.94 -17.50 -16.97
C ASP A 8 15.66 -16.65 -16.94
N GLU A 9 14.62 -17.04 -17.68
CA GLU A 9 13.29 -16.41 -17.60
C GLU A 9 12.67 -16.59 -16.21
N SER A 10 12.77 -17.78 -15.62
CA SER A 10 12.27 -18.06 -14.28
C SER A 10 12.96 -17.19 -13.22
N ILE A 11 14.29 -17.01 -13.34
CA ILE A 11 15.08 -16.13 -12.47
C ILE A 11 14.68 -14.67 -12.65
N ALA A 12 14.54 -14.21 -13.90
CA ALA A 12 14.14 -12.84 -14.20
C ALA A 12 12.74 -12.52 -13.64
N THR A 13 11.80 -13.44 -13.80
CA THR A 13 10.46 -13.35 -13.20
C THR A 13 10.53 -13.28 -11.68
N ASN A 14 11.36 -14.10 -11.03
CA ASN A 14 11.51 -14.08 -9.57
C ASN A 14 12.01 -12.73 -9.06
N GLN A 15 13.07 -12.21 -9.68
CA GLN A 15 13.67 -10.93 -9.31
C GLN A 15 12.67 -9.78 -9.50
N ARG A 16 11.93 -9.80 -10.61
CA ARG A 16 10.86 -8.85 -10.91
C ARG A 16 9.76 -8.86 -9.85
N LEU A 17 9.22 -10.04 -9.52
CA LEU A 17 8.18 -10.20 -8.51
C LEU A 17 8.64 -9.65 -7.14
N ARG A 18 9.87 -9.97 -6.72
CA ARG A 18 10.43 -9.52 -5.44
C ARG A 18 10.64 -8.00 -5.37
N SER A 19 11.19 -7.41 -6.43
CA SER A 19 11.39 -5.96 -6.49
C SER A 19 10.05 -5.20 -6.44
N VAL A 20 9.08 -5.66 -7.23
CA VAL A 20 7.74 -5.05 -7.28
C VAL A 20 7.01 -5.22 -5.94
N LYS A 21 7.14 -6.39 -5.29
CA LYS A 21 6.61 -6.65 -3.96
C LYS A 21 7.10 -5.63 -2.94
N ALA A 22 8.42 -5.41 -2.87
CA ALA A 22 9.01 -4.44 -1.96
C ALA A 22 8.45 -3.02 -2.19
N ARG A 23 8.31 -2.62 -3.46
CA ARG A 23 7.81 -1.28 -3.78
C ARG A 23 6.33 -1.08 -3.45
N ILE A 24 5.51 -2.12 -3.64
CA ILE A 24 4.10 -2.09 -3.25
C ILE A 24 3.97 -2.06 -1.73
N GLU A 25 4.82 -2.80 -1.00
CA GLU A 25 4.86 -2.77 0.46
C GLU A 25 5.12 -1.35 0.98
N ASP A 26 6.11 -0.65 0.44
CA ASP A 26 6.41 0.75 0.84
C ASP A 26 5.21 1.68 0.61
N SER A 27 4.56 1.53 -0.55
CA SER A 27 3.38 2.34 -0.91
C SER A 27 2.18 2.01 -0.02
N TYR A 28 2.03 0.74 0.34
CA TYR A 28 1.02 0.26 1.26
C TYR A 28 1.24 0.81 2.67
N GLU A 29 2.45 0.71 3.22
CA GLU A 29 2.76 1.25 4.55
C GLU A 29 2.59 2.77 4.62
N THR A 30 2.90 3.47 3.53
CA THR A 30 2.66 4.93 3.42
C THR A 30 1.16 5.26 3.52
N ALA A 31 0.33 4.58 2.72
CA ALA A 31 -1.12 4.76 2.75
C ALA A 31 -1.73 4.34 4.11
N ARG A 32 -1.30 3.20 4.63
CA ARG A 32 -1.71 2.65 5.93
C ARG A 32 -1.41 3.62 7.07
N THR A 33 -0.18 4.13 7.13
CA THR A 33 0.25 5.11 8.13
C THR A 33 -0.58 6.39 8.07
N ALA A 34 -0.90 6.88 6.88
CA ALA A 34 -1.74 8.06 6.70
C ALA A 34 -3.16 7.85 7.25
N LEU A 35 -3.78 6.70 6.97
CA LEU A 35 -5.11 6.36 7.47
C LEU A 35 -5.14 6.11 8.98
N LEU A 36 -4.11 5.45 9.54
CA LEU A 36 -3.96 5.29 11.00
C LEU A 36 -3.76 6.64 11.69
N THR A 37 -2.98 7.53 11.09
CA THR A 37 -2.77 8.89 11.59
C THR A 37 -4.06 9.71 11.55
N LEU A 38 -4.84 9.61 10.47
CA LEU A 38 -6.18 10.20 10.38
C LEU A 38 -7.05 9.71 11.55
N HIS A 39 -7.03 8.40 11.80
CA HIS A 39 -7.82 7.81 12.89
C HIS A 39 -7.40 8.31 14.27
N SER A 40 -6.10 8.31 14.56
CA SER A 40 -5.54 8.83 15.80
C SER A 40 -5.91 10.31 16.01
N LYS A 41 -5.69 11.17 15.00
CA LYS A 41 -6.03 12.60 15.05
C LYS A 41 -7.52 12.83 15.26
N TYR A 42 -8.38 12.06 14.61
CA TYR A 42 -9.83 12.18 14.80
C TYR A 42 -10.27 11.79 16.21
N ASN A 43 -9.75 10.70 16.76
CA ASN A 43 -10.06 10.31 18.14
C ASN A 43 -9.60 11.39 19.12
N HIS A 44 -8.41 11.94 18.94
CA HIS A 44 -7.93 13.05 19.75
C HIS A 44 -8.83 14.30 19.61
N SER A 45 -9.32 14.61 18.41
CA SER A 45 -10.21 15.76 18.19
C SER A 45 -11.52 15.73 18.99
N LYS A 46 -11.94 14.55 19.49
CA LYS A 46 -13.16 14.40 20.29
C LYS A 46 -13.07 15.11 21.65
N THR A 47 -11.85 15.35 22.16
CA THR A 47 -11.63 16.10 23.41
C THR A 47 -11.73 17.62 23.22
N THR A 48 -11.72 18.08 21.97
CA THR A 48 -11.82 19.52 21.65
C THR A 48 -13.25 20.00 21.84
N TRP A 49 -13.47 20.83 22.86
CA TRP A 49 -14.79 21.36 23.21
C TRP A 49 -15.29 22.41 22.20
N ASN A 50 -14.39 23.23 21.65
CA ASN A 50 -14.73 24.27 20.68
C ASN A 50 -14.97 23.68 19.27
N ALA A 51 -16.19 23.81 18.77
CA ALA A 51 -16.60 23.27 17.46
C ALA A 51 -15.86 23.89 16.27
N PHE A 52 -15.49 25.18 16.32
CA PHE A 52 -14.70 25.83 15.26
C PHE A 52 -13.27 25.30 15.20
N ASN A 53 -12.63 25.15 16.36
CA ASN A 53 -11.29 24.55 16.44
C ASN A 53 -11.33 23.10 15.97
N ARG A 54 -12.34 22.35 16.40
CA ARG A 54 -12.53 20.97 15.95
C ARG A 54 -12.77 20.89 14.44
N TYR A 55 -13.58 21.78 13.87
CA TYR A 55 -13.75 21.87 12.42
C TYR A 55 -12.42 22.10 11.69
N ALA A 56 -11.57 23.00 12.18
CA ALA A 56 -10.24 23.22 11.62
C ALA A 56 -9.37 21.96 11.68
N LEU A 57 -9.39 21.22 12.80
CA LEU A 57 -8.66 19.96 12.95
C LEU A 57 -9.16 18.89 11.97
N LEU A 58 -10.47 18.69 11.85
CA LEU A 58 -11.07 17.72 10.91
C LEU A 58 -10.69 18.04 9.47
N LYS A 59 -10.76 19.32 9.10
CA LYS A 59 -10.32 19.79 7.79
C LYS A 59 -8.83 19.52 7.56
N ALA A 60 -7.98 19.77 8.55
CA ALA A 60 -6.53 19.57 8.43
C ALA A 60 -6.18 18.09 8.25
N MET A 61 -6.73 17.19 9.06
CA MET A 61 -6.41 15.76 8.96
C MET A 61 -6.90 15.13 7.64
N ILE A 62 -8.06 15.55 7.12
CA ILE A 62 -8.51 15.11 5.79
C ILE A 62 -7.57 15.66 4.71
N LYS A 63 -7.18 16.94 4.79
CA LYS A 63 -6.23 17.54 3.84
C LYS A 63 -4.88 16.81 3.80
N ASP A 64 -4.39 16.29 4.91
CA ASP A 64 -3.15 15.51 4.94
C ASP A 64 -3.25 14.27 4.05
N VAL A 65 -4.37 13.53 4.14
CA VAL A 65 -4.64 12.35 3.31
C VAL A 65 -4.88 12.73 1.85
N VAL A 66 -5.63 13.82 1.60
CA VAL A 66 -5.89 14.33 0.24
C VAL A 66 -4.60 14.75 -0.45
N ARG A 67 -3.69 15.42 0.27
CA ARG A 67 -2.39 15.81 -0.28
C ARG A 67 -1.61 14.57 -0.70
N LEU A 68 -1.53 13.57 0.17
CA LEU A 68 -0.86 12.30 -0.13
C LEU A 68 -1.50 11.61 -1.35
N GLU A 69 -2.83 11.58 -1.45
CA GLU A 69 -3.55 11.02 -2.60
C GLU A 69 -3.21 11.72 -3.93
N THR A 70 -2.92 13.02 -3.89
CA THR A 70 -2.54 13.81 -5.07
C THR A 70 -1.05 13.77 -5.41
N GLU A 71 -0.19 13.37 -4.47
CA GLU A 71 1.25 13.27 -4.65
C GLU A 71 1.61 11.91 -5.27
N TYR A 72 1.37 11.75 -6.57
CA TYR A 72 1.56 10.50 -7.35
C TYR A 72 2.96 9.87 -7.27
N TRP A 73 3.97 10.57 -6.74
CA TRP A 73 5.30 10.02 -6.52
C TRP A 73 5.38 9.23 -5.19
N GLN A 74 4.56 9.52 -4.19
CA GLN A 74 4.54 8.76 -2.93
C GLN A 74 3.71 7.47 -3.05
N LEU A 75 2.71 7.45 -3.93
CA LEU A 75 1.78 6.34 -4.08
C LEU A 75 1.70 5.86 -5.52
N LEU A 76 1.75 4.53 -5.69
CA LEU A 76 1.52 3.89 -6.98
C LEU A 76 0.08 4.06 -7.47
N ASP A 77 -0.08 4.20 -8.78
CA ASP A 77 -1.38 4.13 -9.44
C ASP A 77 -1.47 2.84 -10.25
N ILE A 78 -2.03 1.80 -9.61
CA ILE A 78 -2.24 0.49 -10.23
C ILE A 78 -3.75 0.34 -10.47
N PRO A 79 -4.19 0.26 -11.74
CA PRO A 79 -5.59 0.04 -12.06
C PRO A 79 -6.06 -1.30 -11.51
N ARG A 80 -7.30 -1.34 -11.00
CA ARG A 80 -7.93 -2.56 -10.48
C ARG A 80 -7.92 -3.69 -11.52
N GLN A 81 -7.97 -4.92 -11.02
CA GLN A 81 -8.10 -6.11 -11.87
C GLN A 81 -9.47 -6.11 -12.57
N ASP A 82 -9.48 -6.40 -13.87
CA ASP A 82 -10.73 -6.61 -14.61
C ASP A 82 -11.37 -7.95 -14.22
N LYS A 83 -12.71 -8.03 -14.24
CA LYS A 83 -13.44 -9.24 -13.79
C LYS A 83 -13.04 -10.53 -14.51
N GLN A 84 -12.54 -10.41 -15.75
CA GLN A 84 -12.13 -11.53 -16.60
C GLN A 84 -10.60 -11.69 -16.67
N GLU A 85 -9.83 -10.78 -16.06
CA GLU A 85 -8.37 -10.80 -16.10
C GLU A 85 -7.83 -11.89 -15.16
N PRO A 86 -7.04 -12.86 -15.66
CA PRO A 86 -6.41 -13.87 -14.80
C PRO A 86 -5.47 -13.23 -13.77
N VAL A 87 -5.35 -13.85 -12.59
CA VAL A 87 -4.50 -13.32 -11.49
C VAL A 87 -3.06 -13.09 -11.92
N LEU A 88 -2.45 -14.06 -12.62
CA LEU A 88 -1.08 -13.93 -13.11
C LEU A 88 -0.94 -12.74 -14.07
N THR A 89 -1.87 -12.58 -15.01
CA THR A 89 -1.89 -11.47 -15.96
C THR A 89 -1.96 -10.12 -15.24
N TYR A 90 -2.85 -10.02 -14.24
CA TYR A 90 -2.99 -8.83 -13.41
C TYR A 90 -1.70 -8.48 -12.66
N VAL A 91 -1.07 -9.47 -12.03
CA VAL A 91 0.19 -9.29 -11.30
C VAL A 91 1.31 -8.83 -12.23
N LEU A 92 1.46 -9.46 -13.40
CA LEU A 92 2.48 -9.07 -14.37
C LEU A 92 2.24 -7.67 -14.96
N ARG A 93 0.98 -7.26 -15.13
CA ARG A 93 0.61 -5.89 -15.51
C ARG A 93 0.98 -4.90 -14.41
N ALA A 94 0.69 -5.22 -13.15
CA ALA A 94 1.10 -4.41 -12.01
C ALA A 94 2.63 -4.27 -11.94
N CYS A 95 3.39 -5.35 -12.16
CA CYS A 95 4.84 -5.28 -12.27
C CYS A 95 5.30 -4.27 -13.33
N ALA A 96 4.72 -4.32 -14.53
CA ALA A 96 5.10 -3.41 -15.62
C ALA A 96 4.85 -1.93 -15.27
N ILE A 97 3.74 -1.65 -14.58
CA ILE A 97 3.39 -0.30 -14.12
C ILE A 97 4.38 0.19 -13.07
N VAL A 98 4.69 -0.65 -12.08
CA VAL A 98 5.62 -0.31 -10.99
C VAL A 98 7.02 -0.05 -11.54
N GLU A 99 7.51 -0.89 -12.44
CA GLU A 99 8.82 -0.71 -13.09
C GLU A 99 8.88 0.61 -13.89
N LYS A 100 7.80 0.96 -14.59
CA LYS A 100 7.71 2.24 -15.31
C LYS A 100 7.74 3.41 -14.34
N SER A 101 7.03 3.31 -13.21
CA SER A 101 7.02 4.35 -12.17
C SER A 101 8.39 4.50 -11.50
N GLN A 102 9.09 3.38 -11.23
CA GLN A 102 10.42 3.37 -10.63
C GLN A 102 11.44 4.08 -11.53
N ARG A 103 11.45 3.82 -12.85
CA ARG A 103 12.36 4.51 -13.78
C ARG A 103 12.16 6.03 -13.78
N SER A 104 10.93 6.49 -13.61
CA SER A 104 10.63 7.92 -13.49
C SER A 104 11.08 8.50 -12.15
N GLN A 105 11.03 7.73 -11.05
CA GLN A 105 11.49 8.16 -9.72
C GLN A 105 12.99 8.10 -9.54
N GLU A 106 13.68 7.05 -10.02
CA GLU A 106 15.13 6.92 -9.94
C GLU A 106 15.85 8.07 -10.66
N GLN A 107 15.24 8.61 -11.72
CA GLN A 107 15.75 9.79 -12.42
C GLN A 107 15.68 11.07 -11.57
N GLN A 108 14.84 11.07 -10.53
CA GLN A 108 14.60 12.18 -9.60
C GLN A 108 15.27 11.96 -8.23
N GLU A 109 15.44 10.70 -7.81
CA GLU A 109 16.03 10.26 -6.53
C GLU A 109 17.55 10.04 -6.57
N LYS A 110 18.21 10.13 -7.74
CA LYS A 110 19.69 10.15 -7.88
C LYS A 110 20.43 11.23 -7.06
N LEU A 111 19.72 12.00 -6.25
CA LEU A 111 20.23 12.96 -5.27
C LEU A 111 20.28 12.42 -3.82
N HIS A 112 19.72 11.25 -3.51
CA HIS A 112 19.72 10.68 -2.14
C HIS A 112 20.06 9.18 -2.08
N SER A 113 20.76 8.80 -1.01
CA SER A 113 21.64 7.64 -0.82
C SER A 113 20.94 6.30 -0.51
N ARG A 114 20.07 5.80 -1.40
CA ARG A 114 19.38 4.51 -1.22
C ARG A 114 19.75 3.41 -2.22
N ALA A 115 20.67 3.70 -3.13
CA ALA A 115 21.07 2.79 -4.21
C ALA A 115 21.84 1.55 -3.69
N ASP A 116 22.69 1.73 -2.69
CA ASP A 116 23.62 0.70 -2.25
C ASP A 116 22.92 -0.49 -1.56
N GLU A 117 21.90 -0.22 -0.72
CA GLU A 117 21.12 -1.26 -0.02
C GLU A 117 20.28 -2.12 -1.00
N ASP A 118 19.72 -1.48 -2.03
CA ASP A 118 18.92 -2.17 -3.05
C ASP A 118 19.80 -3.02 -3.98
N GLU A 119 21.01 -2.56 -4.30
CA GLU A 119 21.98 -3.34 -5.06
C GLU A 119 22.49 -4.56 -4.29
N GLU A 120 22.75 -4.40 -2.98
CA GLU A 120 23.17 -5.52 -2.11
C GLU A 120 22.07 -6.59 -2.03
N ARG A 121 20.82 -6.19 -1.78
CA ARG A 121 19.67 -7.12 -1.78
C ARG A 121 19.48 -7.84 -3.12
N LYS A 122 19.67 -7.13 -4.24
CA LYS A 122 19.62 -7.75 -5.58
C LYS A 122 20.72 -8.80 -5.75
N ARG A 123 21.94 -8.49 -5.28
CA ARG A 123 23.10 -9.40 -5.37
C ARG A 123 22.92 -10.65 -4.50
N GLU A 124 22.49 -10.49 -3.25
CA GLU A 124 22.21 -11.62 -2.35
C GLU A 124 21.13 -12.55 -2.93
N ASN A 125 20.05 -11.98 -3.46
CA ASN A 125 18.99 -12.78 -4.06
C ASN A 125 19.47 -13.49 -5.33
N ALA A 126 20.30 -12.86 -6.16
CA ALA A 126 20.88 -13.49 -7.34
C ALA A 126 21.78 -14.68 -6.97
N GLN A 127 22.60 -14.56 -5.91
CA GLN A 127 23.42 -15.65 -5.41
C GLN A 127 22.57 -16.82 -4.88
N ARG A 128 21.48 -16.53 -4.16
CA ARG A 128 20.53 -17.55 -3.69
C ARG A 128 19.89 -18.33 -4.86
N LEU A 129 19.45 -17.62 -5.90
CA LEU A 129 18.80 -18.23 -7.06
C LEU A 129 19.75 -19.12 -7.87
N ASN A 130 21.05 -18.80 -7.90
CA ASN A 130 22.06 -19.65 -8.56
C ASN A 130 22.16 -21.05 -7.94
N GLY A 131 21.89 -21.19 -6.64
CA GLY A 131 21.90 -22.49 -5.93
C GLY A 131 20.59 -23.28 -6.03
N MET A 132 19.50 -22.71 -6.55
CA MET A 132 18.19 -23.37 -6.66
C MET A 132 18.00 -24.07 -8.00
N THR A 133 17.14 -25.08 -8.06
CA THR A 133 16.72 -25.70 -9.33
C THR A 133 15.63 -24.87 -10.02
N THR A 134 15.44 -25.05 -11.33
CA THR A 134 14.38 -24.32 -12.07
C THR A 134 12.99 -24.61 -11.49
N SER A 135 12.70 -25.85 -11.07
CA SER A 135 11.42 -26.20 -10.44
C SER A 135 11.18 -25.43 -9.14
N GLN A 136 12.21 -25.31 -8.29
CA GLN A 136 12.12 -24.54 -7.03
C GLN A 136 11.85 -23.06 -7.30
N ILE A 137 12.47 -22.49 -8.34
CA ILE A 137 12.26 -21.09 -8.72
C ILE A 137 10.82 -20.88 -9.23
N LEU A 138 10.30 -21.80 -10.03
CA LEU A 138 8.92 -21.74 -10.52
C LEU A 138 7.88 -21.85 -9.39
N GLU A 139 8.09 -22.76 -8.44
CA GLU A 139 7.25 -22.86 -7.23
C GLU A 139 7.27 -21.57 -6.42
N GLU A 140 8.46 -20.99 -6.23
CA GLU A 140 8.60 -19.71 -5.55
C GLU A 140 7.93 -18.56 -6.32
N ASN A 141 8.04 -18.52 -7.64
CA ASN A 141 7.36 -17.53 -8.48
C ASN A 141 5.84 -17.62 -8.36
N ASN A 142 5.29 -18.84 -8.32
CA ASN A 142 3.87 -19.04 -8.09
C ASN A 142 3.45 -18.55 -6.69
N SER A 143 4.23 -18.89 -5.66
CA SER A 143 3.99 -18.40 -4.29
C SER A 143 4.03 -16.87 -4.20
N LEU A 144 5.07 -16.26 -4.79
CA LEU A 144 5.24 -14.81 -4.86
C LEU A 144 4.12 -14.13 -5.64
N THR A 145 3.65 -14.72 -6.74
CA THR A 145 2.52 -14.19 -7.51
C THR A 145 1.25 -14.12 -6.65
N ASN A 146 0.95 -15.17 -5.90
CA ASN A 146 -0.21 -15.21 -5.02
C ASN A 146 -0.09 -14.22 -3.85
N GLU A 147 1.10 -14.10 -3.26
CA GLU A 147 1.36 -13.14 -2.20
C GLU A 147 1.24 -11.70 -2.71
N LEU A 148 1.86 -11.41 -3.85
CA LEU A 148 1.80 -10.09 -4.47
C LEU A 148 0.36 -9.72 -4.86
N TYR A 149 -0.43 -10.68 -5.34
CA TYR A 149 -1.85 -10.47 -5.59
C TYR A 149 -2.61 -10.05 -4.31
N ARG A 150 -2.39 -10.74 -3.18
CA ARG A 150 -3.00 -10.37 -1.90
C ARG A 150 -2.59 -8.96 -1.46
N GLN A 151 -1.30 -8.63 -1.56
CA GLN A 151 -0.80 -7.30 -1.22
C GLN A 151 -1.37 -6.20 -2.12
N LEU A 152 -1.44 -6.44 -3.44
CA LEU A 152 -2.07 -5.53 -4.40
C LEU A 152 -3.54 -5.27 -4.05
N ARG A 153 -4.28 -6.29 -3.62
CA ARG A 153 -5.67 -6.15 -3.19
C ARG A 153 -5.79 -5.27 -1.94
N LYS A 154 -4.98 -5.53 -0.90
CA LYS A 154 -4.93 -4.70 0.31
C LYS A 154 -4.61 -3.25 -0.01
N TYR A 155 -3.55 -3.02 -0.79
CA TYR A 155 -3.15 -1.69 -1.23
C TYR A 155 -4.25 -0.98 -2.02
N SER A 156 -4.85 -1.67 -3.00
CA SER A 156 -5.94 -1.11 -3.81
C SER A 156 -7.16 -0.71 -2.97
N SER A 157 -7.47 -1.44 -1.91
CA SER A 157 -8.56 -1.10 -1.00
C SER A 157 -8.26 0.20 -0.24
N LEU A 158 -7.04 0.35 0.32
CA LEU A 158 -6.66 1.59 0.99
C LEU A 158 -6.65 2.79 0.04
N ARG A 159 -6.15 2.61 -1.19
CA ARG A 159 -6.16 3.65 -2.23
C ARG A 159 -7.58 4.08 -2.60
N THR A 160 -8.52 3.15 -2.59
CA THR A 160 -9.93 3.45 -2.83
C THR A 160 -10.48 4.38 -1.76
N LEU A 161 -10.25 4.06 -0.48
CA LEU A 161 -10.69 4.89 0.64
C LEU A 161 -10.11 6.30 0.58
N MET A 162 -8.83 6.42 0.23
CA MET A 162 -8.18 7.72 0.09
C MET A 162 -8.76 8.56 -1.06
N ARG A 163 -9.10 7.92 -2.20
CA ARG A 163 -9.75 8.56 -3.34
C ARG A 163 -11.15 9.02 -3.01
N GLU A 164 -11.97 8.16 -2.43
CA GLU A 164 -13.34 8.50 -2.00
C GLU A 164 -13.32 9.64 -0.99
N LEU A 165 -12.44 9.57 0.03
CA LEU A 165 -12.26 10.67 0.99
C LEU A 165 -11.86 11.99 0.31
N LYS A 166 -11.00 11.94 -0.71
CA LYS A 166 -10.59 13.12 -1.49
C LYS A 166 -11.75 13.70 -2.28
N ASP A 167 -12.50 12.86 -2.98
CA ASP A 167 -13.58 13.28 -3.84
C ASP A 167 -14.71 13.88 -2.99
N ASP A 168 -15.13 13.20 -1.92
CA ASP A 168 -16.08 13.71 -0.92
C ASP A 168 -15.61 15.04 -0.31
N TYR A 169 -14.32 15.13 0.06
CA TYR A 169 -13.76 16.38 0.59
C TYR A 169 -13.81 17.51 -0.44
N GLY A 170 -13.56 17.20 -1.72
CA GLY A 170 -13.70 18.11 -2.85
C GLY A 170 -15.12 18.65 -2.97
N GLU A 171 -16.10 17.75 -3.01
CA GLU A 171 -17.53 18.07 -3.11
C GLU A 171 -18.03 18.85 -1.89
N SER A 172 -17.52 18.57 -0.69
CA SER A 172 -17.89 19.28 0.53
C SER A 172 -17.62 20.79 0.49
N LYS A 173 -16.76 21.26 -0.43
CA LYS A 173 -16.30 22.66 -0.48
C LYS A 173 -17.41 23.65 -0.79
N ILE A 174 -18.48 23.22 -1.44
CA ILE A 174 -19.62 24.08 -1.79
C ILE A 174 -20.48 24.42 -0.57
N TYR A 175 -20.40 23.64 0.50
CA TYR A 175 -21.28 23.78 1.66
C TYR A 175 -20.75 24.78 2.69
N PRO A 176 -21.66 25.53 3.37
CA PRO A 176 -21.31 26.37 4.50
C PRO A 176 -20.71 25.58 5.68
N ILE A 177 -20.05 26.28 6.61
CA ILE A 177 -19.28 25.67 7.70
C ILE A 177 -20.08 24.65 8.53
N ILE A 178 -21.34 24.95 8.87
CA ILE A 178 -22.14 24.11 9.77
C ILE A 178 -22.48 22.76 9.11
N PRO A 179 -23.15 22.69 7.94
CA PRO A 179 -23.37 21.41 7.24
C PRO A 179 -22.06 20.69 6.94
N ARG A 180 -21.05 21.45 6.48
CA ARG A 180 -19.76 20.88 6.13
C ARG A 180 -19.07 20.22 7.32
N TYR A 181 -19.17 20.77 8.53
CA TYR A 181 -18.62 20.15 9.73
C TYR A 181 -19.16 18.74 9.96
N PHE A 182 -20.46 18.52 9.76
CA PHE A 182 -21.04 17.17 9.87
C PHE A 182 -20.51 16.26 8.77
N MET A 183 -20.46 16.74 7.52
CA MET A 183 -19.89 15.97 6.40
C MET A 183 -18.43 15.55 6.65
N LEU A 184 -17.57 16.45 7.13
CA LEU A 184 -16.17 16.10 7.43
C LEU A 184 -16.07 15.03 8.53
N LYS A 185 -16.98 15.04 9.52
CA LYS A 185 -17.02 13.99 10.53
C LYS A 185 -17.48 12.66 9.94
N ASP A 186 -18.48 12.69 9.08
CA ASP A 186 -19.04 11.50 8.46
C ASP A 186 -18.04 10.84 7.53
N MET A 187 -17.39 11.60 6.64
CA MET A 187 -16.28 11.11 5.80
C MET A 187 -15.21 10.35 6.61
N ILE A 188 -14.77 10.91 7.74
CA ILE A 188 -13.77 10.27 8.58
C ILE A 188 -14.34 9.00 9.25
N ARG A 189 -15.60 9.02 9.68
CA ARG A 189 -16.25 7.83 10.27
C ARG A 189 -16.44 6.74 9.23
N ASP A 190 -16.73 7.09 7.99
CA ASP A 190 -16.93 6.13 6.90
C ASP A 190 -15.62 5.42 6.60
N VAL A 191 -14.50 6.14 6.54
CA VAL A 191 -13.16 5.54 6.50
C VAL A 191 -12.94 4.58 7.69
N MET A 192 -13.34 4.98 8.91
CA MET A 192 -13.15 4.14 10.11
C MET A 192 -14.02 2.89 10.16
N ARG A 193 -15.14 2.90 9.43
CA ARG A 193 -16.10 1.79 9.38
C ARG A 193 -15.84 0.87 8.19
N ASP A 194 -15.00 1.30 7.26
CA ASP A 194 -14.67 0.50 6.09
C ASP A 194 -13.96 -0.80 6.50
N PRO A 195 -14.36 -1.95 5.98
CA PRO A 195 -13.74 -3.24 6.30
C PRO A 195 -12.23 -3.28 6.08
N ALA A 196 -11.72 -2.63 5.03
CA ALA A 196 -10.28 -2.60 4.75
C ALA A 196 -9.51 -1.79 5.81
N PHE A 197 -10.11 -0.72 6.34
CA PHE A 197 -9.51 0.02 7.45
C PHE A 197 -9.59 -0.75 8.79
N VAL A 198 -10.69 -1.48 9.02
CA VAL A 198 -10.84 -2.31 10.22
C VAL A 198 -9.81 -3.44 10.24
N GLU A 199 -9.53 -4.06 9.09
CA GLU A 199 -8.50 -5.10 8.94
C GLU A 199 -7.13 -4.59 9.39
N ILE A 200 -6.68 -3.42 8.90
CA ILE A 200 -5.36 -2.87 9.28
C ILE A 200 -5.27 -2.54 10.77
N CYS A 201 -6.38 -2.12 11.41
CA CYS A 201 -6.42 -1.88 12.85
C CYS A 201 -6.23 -3.17 13.65
N HIS A 202 -6.81 -4.28 13.20
CA HIS A 202 -6.61 -5.59 13.82
C HIS A 202 -5.17 -6.09 13.67
N GLU A 203 -4.53 -5.87 12.51
CA GLU A 203 -3.13 -6.23 12.28
C GLU A 203 -2.18 -5.51 13.27
N VAL A 204 -2.40 -4.21 13.54
CA VAL A 204 -1.61 -3.46 14.55
C VAL A 204 -1.76 -4.07 15.94
N ASN A 205 -2.99 -4.44 16.32
CA ASN A 205 -3.26 -4.98 17.64
C ASN A 205 -2.67 -6.38 17.84
N GLN A 206 -2.61 -7.21 16.79
CA GLN A 206 -2.02 -8.55 16.84
C GLN A 206 -0.48 -8.53 16.89
N GLY A 207 0.16 -7.58 16.19
CA GLY A 207 1.62 -7.39 16.26
C GLY A 207 2.15 -6.85 17.60
N SER A 208 1.25 -6.48 18.51
CA SER A 208 1.57 -5.89 19.82
C SER A 208 1.44 -6.87 20.99
N GLN A 209 1.10 -8.15 20.76
CA GLN A 209 1.04 -9.15 21.83
C GLN A 209 2.44 -9.68 22.18
N PRO A 210 2.88 -9.65 23.44
CA PRO A 210 4.10 -10.33 23.87
C PRO A 210 3.95 -11.86 23.67
N PRO A 211 5.05 -12.58 23.39
CA PRO A 211 5.00 -14.02 23.21
C PRO A 211 4.41 -14.70 24.46
N PRO A 212 3.62 -15.78 24.30
CA PRO A 212 3.05 -16.51 25.42
C PRO A 212 4.18 -17.02 26.32
N PRO A 213 3.98 -17.03 27.67
CA PRO A 213 4.97 -17.56 28.58
C PRO A 213 5.25 -19.04 28.26
N PRO A 214 6.51 -19.51 28.41
CA PRO A 214 6.85 -20.90 28.17
C PRO A 214 6.01 -21.83 29.07
N PRO A 215 5.67 -23.03 28.59
CA PRO A 215 4.92 -23.99 29.38
C PRO A 215 5.69 -24.32 30.66
N VAL A 216 4.99 -24.26 31.80
CA VAL A 216 5.53 -24.65 33.10
C VAL A 216 5.64 -26.17 33.11
N SER A 217 6.88 -26.66 33.13
CA SER A 217 7.22 -28.08 33.29
C SER A 217 6.80 -28.63 34.65
#